data_AF-X0VGW6-F1
#
_entry.id   AF-X0VGW6-F1
#
_cell.length_a   1.000
_cell.length_b   1.000
_cell.length_c   1.000
_cell.angle_alpha   90.00
_cell.angle_beta   90.00
_cell.angle_gamma   90.00
#
_symmetry.space_group_name_H-M   'P 1'
#
loop_
_entity.id
_entity.type
_entity.pdbx_description
1 polymer ?
#
loop_
_entity_poly.entity_id
_entity_poly.type
_entity_poly.pdbx_seq_one_letter_code
_entity_poly.pdbx_strand_id
1 'polypeptide(L)'
;MTTYTELVTQIREYTETDSNVLTDTIINDFIEHTENRILRELNIPAFVSHQFANFTTSNPFLSLPGGAGPTPVLFATINSLMIYSANGTGDRTFLERKDVSFMNEYWPDRTVTGTPKYYSQWDDNTVYVVPTPDAAYTVELSLSKLPDRLNTSTT
;
A
#
# COMPACT_ATOMS: atom_id res chain seq x y z
N MET A 1 -6.64 -21.93 -13.63
CA MET A 1 -6.30 -20.53 -13.95
C MET A 1 -5.35 -20.58 -15.11
N THR A 2 -5.55 -19.73 -16.11
CA THR A 2 -4.67 -19.64 -17.28
C THR A 2 -3.36 -19.00 -16.85
N THR A 3 -2.24 -19.67 -17.08
CA THR A 3 -0.90 -19.14 -16.77
C THR A 3 -0.55 -17.97 -17.69
N TYR A 4 0.44 -17.13 -17.30
CA TYR A 4 0.94 -16.03 -18.15
C TYR A 4 1.26 -16.50 -19.58
N THR A 5 1.99 -17.62 -19.72
CA THR A 5 2.39 -18.17 -21.02
C THR A 5 1.19 -18.58 -21.86
N GLU A 6 0.18 -19.18 -21.24
CA GLU A 6 -1.05 -19.56 -21.94
C GLU A 6 -1.83 -18.31 -22.40
N LEU A 7 -1.90 -17.25 -21.58
CA LEU A 7 -2.58 -16.00 -21.95
C LEU A 7 -1.87 -15.31 -23.12
N VAL A 8 -0.54 -15.18 -23.08
CA VAL A 8 0.26 -14.58 -24.16
C VAL A 8 0.06 -15.36 -25.47
N THR A 9 0.06 -16.69 -25.39
CA THR A 9 -0.16 -17.56 -26.54
C THR A 9 -1.57 -17.35 -27.11
N GLN A 10 -2.60 -17.36 -26.26
CA GLN A 10 -3.99 -17.13 -26.67
C GLN A 10 -4.22 -15.77 -27.33
N ILE A 11 -3.60 -14.68 -26.82
CA ILE A 11 -3.72 -13.34 -27.43
C ILE A 11 -3.16 -13.35 -28.84
N ARG A 12 -1.98 -13.94 -29.04
CA ARG A 12 -1.33 -14.02 -30.35
C ARG A 12 -2.09 -14.89 -31.33
N GLU A 13 -2.53 -16.07 -30.88
CA GLU A 13 -3.36 -16.98 -31.68
C GLU A 13 -4.68 -16.33 -32.10
N TYR A 14 -5.35 -15.63 -31.17
CA TYR A 14 -6.61 -14.93 -31.47
C TYR A 14 -6.45 -13.77 -32.46
N THR A 15 -5.31 -13.09 -32.43
CA THR A 15 -5.02 -11.96 -33.33
C THR A 15 -4.27 -12.38 -34.59
N GLU A 16 -4.09 -13.69 -34.81
CA GLU A 16 -3.36 -14.28 -35.93
C GLU A 16 -1.98 -13.62 -36.14
N THR A 17 -1.27 -13.37 -35.04
CA THR A 17 0.01 -12.65 -35.04
C THR A 17 1.11 -13.39 -34.28
N ASP A 18 2.33 -12.87 -34.33
CA ASP A 18 3.50 -13.47 -33.69
C ASP A 18 4.20 -12.51 -32.71
N SER A 19 5.32 -12.97 -32.15
CA SER A 19 6.13 -12.19 -31.21
C SER A 19 6.92 -11.04 -31.84
N ASN A 20 6.95 -10.93 -33.18
CA ASN A 20 7.59 -9.80 -33.86
C ASN A 20 6.68 -8.58 -33.92
N VAL A 21 5.36 -8.80 -33.95
CA VAL A 21 4.35 -7.73 -33.97
C VAL A 21 3.84 -7.44 -32.55
N LEU A 22 3.23 -8.42 -31.89
CA LEU A 22 2.85 -8.32 -30.47
C LEU A 22 3.97 -8.89 -29.62
N THR A 23 5.00 -8.07 -29.40
CA THR A 23 6.13 -8.41 -28.53
C THR A 23 5.68 -8.63 -27.09
N ASP A 24 6.49 -9.34 -26.30
CA ASP A 24 6.19 -9.58 -24.87
C ASP A 24 6.05 -8.25 -24.11
N THR A 25 6.84 -7.22 -24.46
CA THR A 25 6.74 -5.88 -23.85
C THR A 25 5.36 -5.27 -24.06
N ILE A 26 4.84 -5.29 -25.29
CA ILE A 26 3.53 -4.69 -25.60
C ILE A 26 2.41 -5.42 -24.84
N ILE A 27 2.47 -6.76 -24.80
CA ILE A 27 1.47 -7.55 -24.07
C ILE A 27 1.56 -7.28 -22.56
N ASN A 28 2.77 -7.18 -22.00
CA ASN A 28 2.98 -6.82 -20.61
C ASN A 28 2.42 -5.43 -20.26
N ASP A 29 2.55 -4.45 -21.16
CA ASP A 29 1.96 -3.12 -20.97
C ASP A 29 0.42 -3.17 -20.94
N PHE A 30 -0.21 -4.00 -21.78
CA PHE A 30 -1.66 -4.19 -21.74
C PHE A 30 -2.13 -4.85 -20.44
N ILE A 31 -1.40 -5.88 -19.99
CA ILE A 31 -1.66 -6.54 -18.70
C ILE A 31 -1.50 -5.51 -17.57
N GLU A 32 -0.44 -4.71 -17.59
CA GLU A 32 -0.19 -3.65 -16.61
C GLU A 32 -1.31 -2.64 -16.50
N HIS A 33 -1.72 -2.08 -17.63
CA HIS A 33 -2.75 -1.07 -17.65
C HIS A 33 -4.10 -1.65 -17.20
N THR A 34 -4.37 -2.92 -17.54
CA THR A 34 -5.58 -3.62 -17.12
C THR A 34 -5.57 -3.89 -15.62
N GLU A 35 -4.49 -4.43 -15.06
CA GLU A 35 -4.34 -4.69 -13.62
C GLU A 35 -4.45 -3.41 -12.80
N ASN A 36 -3.78 -2.33 -13.21
CA ASN A 36 -3.84 -1.04 -12.55
C ASN A 36 -5.25 -0.43 -12.59
N ARG A 37 -5.97 -0.60 -13.71
CA ARG A 37 -7.35 -0.13 -13.84
C ARG A 37 -8.27 -0.93 -12.92
N ILE A 38 -8.13 -2.25 -12.86
CA ILE A 38 -8.88 -3.13 -11.96
C ILE A 38 -8.67 -2.71 -10.51
N LEU A 39 -7.43 -2.44 -10.07
CA LEU A 39 -7.15 -1.98 -8.71
C LEU A 39 -7.84 -0.65 -8.38
N ARG A 40 -7.94 0.27 -9.34
CA ARG A 40 -8.58 1.58 -9.16
C ARG A 40 -10.11 1.50 -9.17
N GLU A 41 -10.67 0.61 -9.98
CA GLU A 41 -12.12 0.48 -10.18
C GLU A 41 -12.79 -0.45 -9.16
N LEU A 42 -12.10 -1.49 -8.70
CA LEU A 42 -12.66 -2.52 -7.83
C LEU A 42 -12.03 -2.51 -6.44
N ASN A 43 -12.88 -2.46 -5.42
CA ASN A 43 -12.48 -2.66 -4.02
C ASN A 43 -12.94 -4.04 -3.54
N ILE A 44 -12.17 -5.08 -3.88
CA ILE A 44 -12.45 -6.46 -3.47
C ILE A 44 -11.52 -6.90 -2.31
N PRO A 45 -11.98 -7.80 -1.43
CA PRO A 45 -11.17 -8.30 -0.31
C PRO A 45 -9.84 -8.95 -0.75
N ALA A 46 -9.75 -9.47 -1.98
CA ALA A 46 -8.51 -10.04 -2.52
C ALA A 46 -7.37 -9.01 -2.65
N PHE A 47 -7.70 -7.71 -2.69
CA PHE A 47 -6.72 -6.62 -2.70
C PHE A 47 -6.38 -6.11 -1.31
N VAL A 48 -7.02 -6.63 -0.26
CA VAL A 48 -6.71 -6.20 1.11
C VAL A 48 -5.50 -6.97 1.63
N SER A 49 -4.46 -6.23 2.03
CA SER A 49 -3.27 -6.78 2.69
C SER A 49 -3.10 -6.16 4.07
N HIS A 50 -2.73 -7.00 5.03
CA HIS A 50 -2.41 -6.60 6.39
C HIS A 50 -0.89 -6.64 6.58
N GLN A 51 -0.30 -5.52 6.99
CA GLN A 51 1.14 -5.40 7.23
C GLN A 51 1.43 -4.85 8.61
N PHE A 52 2.70 -5.00 9.02
CA PHE A 52 3.20 -4.50 10.29
C PHE A 52 4.34 -3.52 10.06
N ALA A 53 4.36 -2.44 10.83
CA ALA A 53 5.44 -1.46 10.84
C ALA A 53 5.68 -0.98 12.27
N ASN A 54 6.72 -0.17 12.49
CA ASN A 54 7.02 0.37 13.83
C ASN A 54 7.20 1.88 13.76
N PHE A 55 6.47 2.62 14.60
CA PHE A 55 6.75 4.02 14.84
C PHE A 55 8.09 4.18 15.55
N THR A 56 8.82 5.21 15.16
CA THR A 56 10.00 5.68 15.90
C THR A 56 9.57 6.79 16.84
N THR A 57 10.04 6.76 18.08
CA THR A 57 9.79 7.83 19.06
C THR A 57 10.18 9.20 18.49
N SER A 58 9.37 10.22 18.76
CA SER A 58 9.57 11.60 18.30
C SER A 58 9.59 11.78 16.76
N ASN A 59 9.13 10.79 16.00
CA ASN A 59 8.98 10.89 14.55
C ASN A 59 7.49 10.83 14.16
N PRO A 60 6.90 11.91 13.62
CA PRO A 60 5.49 11.95 13.24
C PRO A 60 5.20 11.22 11.91
N PHE A 61 6.23 10.72 11.24
CA PHE A 61 6.10 10.01 9.97
C PHE A 61 6.42 8.53 10.11
N LEU A 62 5.56 7.70 9.54
CA LEU A 62 5.79 6.27 9.38
C LEU A 62 5.97 5.96 7.90
N SER A 63 7.14 5.45 7.56
CA SER A 63 7.37 4.85 6.24
C SER A 63 6.71 3.48 6.20
N LEU A 64 5.91 3.25 5.16
CA LEU A 64 5.26 1.97 4.97
C LEU A 64 6.27 0.89 4.57
N PRO A 65 6.01 -0.39 4.89
CA PRO A 65 6.87 -1.50 4.48
C PRO A 65 6.89 -1.61 2.95
N GLY A 66 7.97 -1.12 2.34
CA GLY A 66 8.12 -0.99 0.88
C GLY A 66 9.17 0.05 0.45
N GLY A 67 9.54 0.98 1.34
CA GLY A 67 10.35 2.16 1.03
C GLY A 67 11.88 2.03 0.87
N ALA A 68 12.44 0.88 0.46
CA ALA A 68 13.90 0.77 0.23
C ALA A 68 14.34 1.04 -1.22
N GLY A 69 13.42 1.34 -2.14
CA GLY A 69 13.77 1.69 -3.52
C GLY A 69 12.58 2.23 -4.31
N PRO A 70 12.83 2.87 -5.48
CA PRO A 70 11.79 3.36 -6.38
C PRO A 70 11.17 2.20 -7.18
N THR A 71 10.75 1.14 -6.47
CA THR A 71 9.86 0.12 -7.01
C THR A 71 8.48 0.46 -6.46
N PRO A 72 7.62 1.15 -7.23
CA PRO A 72 6.30 1.52 -6.78
C PRO A 72 5.47 0.24 -6.72
N VAL A 73 5.42 -0.42 -5.57
CA VAL A 73 4.63 -1.65 -5.44
C VAL A 73 3.34 -1.39 -4.66
N LEU A 74 2.46 -0.65 -5.34
CA LEU A 74 1.07 -1.05 -5.60
C LEU A 74 0.02 -0.92 -4.50
N PHE A 75 0.12 -0.03 -3.50
CA PHE A 75 -1.08 0.25 -2.67
C PHE A 75 -1.83 1.50 -3.12
N ALA A 76 -3.16 1.39 -3.21
CA ALA A 76 -4.05 2.46 -3.66
C ALA A 76 -4.51 3.33 -2.49
N THR A 77 -4.79 2.73 -1.32
CA THR A 77 -5.35 3.45 -0.16
C THR A 77 -5.06 2.70 1.13
N ILE A 78 -4.88 3.45 2.22
CA ILE A 78 -4.84 2.92 3.58
C ILE A 78 -6.29 2.82 4.11
N ASN A 79 -6.70 1.60 4.43
CA ASN A 79 -8.06 1.29 4.89
C ASN A 79 -8.19 1.50 6.39
N SER A 80 -7.23 1.03 7.18
CA SER A 80 -7.22 1.20 8.63
C SER A 80 -5.80 1.17 9.19
N LEU A 81 -5.64 1.82 10.34
CA LEU A 81 -4.39 1.84 11.08
C LEU A 81 -4.67 1.68 12.58
N MET A 82 -3.96 0.73 13.19
CA MET A 82 -4.04 0.45 14.61
C MET A 82 -2.63 0.48 15.21
N ILE A 83 -2.52 1.00 16.42
CA ILE A 83 -1.28 0.96 17.20
C ILE A 83 -1.44 0.09 18.44
N TYR A 84 -0.34 -0.53 18.85
CA TYR A 84 -0.23 -1.20 20.13
C TYR A 84 1.19 -1.07 20.67
N SER A 85 1.36 -1.32 21.97
CA SER A 85 2.68 -1.22 22.60
C SER A 85 3.65 -2.26 22.01
N ALA A 86 4.93 -1.88 21.87
CA ALA A 86 5.96 -2.75 21.29
C ALA A 86 6.12 -4.11 22.00
N ASN A 87 5.61 -4.26 23.22
CA ASN A 87 5.64 -5.50 23.99
C ASN A 87 4.50 -6.49 23.66
N GLY A 88 3.70 -6.24 22.61
CA GLY A 88 2.76 -7.19 22.01
C GLY A 88 1.58 -7.62 22.90
N THR A 89 1.44 -7.04 24.09
CA THR A 89 0.48 -7.43 25.13
C THR A 89 -0.51 -6.32 25.49
N GLY A 90 -0.49 -5.19 24.77
CA GLY A 90 -1.35 -4.04 25.03
C GLY A 90 -2.62 -4.00 24.18
N ASP A 91 -3.59 -3.20 24.64
CA ASP A 91 -4.82 -2.89 23.91
C ASP A 91 -4.52 -2.22 22.56
N ARG A 92 -5.18 -2.71 21.51
CA ARG A 92 -5.09 -2.11 20.17
C ARG A 92 -5.90 -0.82 20.15
N THR A 93 -5.23 0.29 19.88
CA THR A 93 -5.87 1.59 19.72
C THR A 93 -6.05 1.87 18.24
N PHE A 94 -7.29 2.05 17.81
CA PHE A 94 -7.61 2.48 16.44
C PHE A 94 -7.30 3.96 16.27
N LEU A 95 -6.61 4.33 15.19
CA LEU A 95 -6.43 5.73 14.83
C LEU A 95 -7.51 6.15 13.84
N GLU A 96 -8.09 7.33 14.06
CA GLU A 96 -9.08 7.88 13.14
C GLU A 96 -8.39 8.56 11.96
N ARG A 97 -8.87 8.28 10.74
CA ARG A 97 -8.43 9.00 9.55
C ARG A 97 -8.95 10.45 9.59
N LYS A 98 -8.06 11.43 9.50
CA LYS A 98 -8.39 12.86 9.40
C LYS A 98 -7.62 13.53 8.25
N ASP A 99 -8.08 14.72 7.89
CA ASP A 99 -7.37 15.57 6.93
C ASP A 99 -6.11 16.19 7.56
N VAL A 100 -5.09 16.44 6.73
CA VAL A 100 -3.83 17.05 7.16
C VAL A 100 -4.05 18.45 7.74
N SER A 101 -5.00 19.22 7.23
CA SER A 101 -5.33 20.57 7.73
C SER A 101 -5.87 20.50 9.16
N PHE A 102 -6.79 19.56 9.43
CA PHE A 102 -7.31 19.33 10.79
C PHE A 102 -6.19 18.89 11.74
N MET A 103 -5.30 18.00 11.28
CA MET A 103 -4.20 17.51 12.09
C MET A 103 -3.20 18.63 12.44
N ASN A 104 -2.91 19.53 11.50
CA ASN A 104 -2.04 20.69 11.75
C ASN A 104 -2.69 21.72 12.68
N GLU A 105 -4.01 21.90 12.63
CA GLU A 105 -4.73 22.78 13.57
C GLU A 105 -4.78 22.18 14.98
N TYR A 106 -5.04 20.88 15.09
CA TYR A 106 -5.07 20.15 16.36
C TYR A 106 -3.68 20.02 17.01
N TRP A 107 -2.63 19.84 16.21
CA TRP A 107 -1.26 19.62 16.66
C TRP A 107 -0.25 20.52 15.90
N PRO A 108 -0.21 21.83 16.20
CA PRO A 108 0.62 22.77 15.46
C PRO A 108 2.12 22.59 15.73
N ASP A 109 2.48 22.16 16.95
CA ASP A 109 3.87 21.92 17.34
C ASP A 109 4.21 20.43 17.27
N ARG A 110 4.98 20.04 16.26
CA ARG A 110 5.41 18.65 16.02
C ARG A 110 6.49 18.17 16.99
N THR A 111 7.08 19.05 17.81
CA THR A 111 8.13 18.71 18.77
C THR A 111 7.58 18.13 20.08
N VAL A 112 6.33 18.44 20.41
CA VAL A 112 5.62 17.84 21.55
C VAL A 112 5.26 16.41 21.17
N THR A 113 5.37 15.49 22.14
CA THR A 113 5.06 14.08 21.96
C THR A 113 3.80 13.66 22.73
N GLY A 114 3.16 12.59 22.27
CA GLY A 114 2.03 11.93 22.92
C GLY A 114 1.58 10.69 22.15
N THR A 115 0.60 9.98 22.69
CA THR A 115 0.06 8.78 22.03
C THR A 115 -0.72 9.17 20.77
N PRO A 116 -0.37 8.65 19.58
CA PRO A 116 -1.05 8.98 18.32
C PRO A 116 -2.55 8.63 18.33
N LYS A 117 -3.38 9.51 17.76
CA LYS A 117 -4.84 9.35 17.68
C LYS A 117 -5.39 9.48 16.27
N TYR A 118 -4.77 10.34 15.47
CA TYR A 118 -5.19 10.64 14.12
C TYR A 118 -4.09 10.27 13.13
N TYR A 119 -4.50 9.79 11.96
CA TYR A 119 -3.59 9.53 10.86
C TYR A 119 -4.12 10.14 9.56
N SER A 120 -3.21 10.45 8.66
CA SER A 120 -3.51 10.78 7.28
C SER A 120 -2.44 10.21 6.35
N GLN A 121 -2.83 9.96 5.11
CA GLN A 121 -1.89 9.59 4.07
C GLN A 121 -1.18 10.87 3.62
N TRP A 122 0.14 10.94 3.80
CA TRP A 122 0.93 12.12 3.46
C TRP A 122 1.36 12.09 2.00
N ASP A 123 1.92 10.97 1.57
CA ASP A 123 2.28 10.69 0.19
C ASP A 123 2.00 9.22 -0.16
N ASP A 124 2.58 8.73 -1.26
CA ASP A 124 2.42 7.36 -1.75
C ASP A 124 3.12 6.31 -0.88
N ASN A 125 3.94 6.69 0.11
CA ASN A 125 4.74 5.75 0.90
C ASN A 125 4.82 6.10 2.40
N THR A 126 4.27 7.23 2.82
CA THR A 126 4.37 7.71 4.19
C THR A 126 3.01 8.06 4.78
N VAL A 127 2.89 7.74 6.06
CA VAL A 127 1.73 8.09 6.89
C VAL A 127 2.16 9.18 7.84
N TYR A 128 1.36 10.24 7.89
CA TYR A 128 1.47 11.27 8.91
C TYR A 128 0.56 10.93 10.08
N VAL A 129 1.06 11.07 11.29
CA VAL A 129 0.28 10.87 12.52
C VAL A 129 0.38 12.06 13.47
N VAL A 130 -0.69 12.27 14.23
CA VAL A 130 -0.70 13.22 15.36
C VAL A 130 -1.43 12.63 16.57
N PRO A 131 -1.02 12.95 17.80
CA PRO A 131 0.26 13.57 18.21
C PRO A 131 1.52 12.84 17.73
N THR A 132 2.68 13.50 17.77
CA THR A 132 3.98 12.85 17.48
C THR A 132 4.22 11.73 18.51
N PRO A 133 4.56 10.49 18.11
CA PRO A 133 4.70 9.36 19.03
C PRO A 133 5.67 9.64 20.20
N ASP A 134 5.21 9.41 21.44
CA ASP A 134 6.02 9.48 22.67
C ASP A 134 6.83 8.21 22.94
N ALA A 135 6.45 7.10 22.33
CA ALA A 135 7.15 5.83 22.42
C ALA A 135 7.21 5.11 21.06
N ALA A 136 8.00 4.05 20.99
CA ALA A 136 7.97 3.12 19.87
C ALA A 136 6.70 2.26 19.95
N TYR A 137 5.80 2.43 18.99
CA TYR A 137 4.58 1.65 18.86
C TYR A 137 4.67 0.73 17.67
N THR A 138 4.15 -0.49 17.79
CA THR A 138 3.95 -1.35 16.64
C THR A 138 2.62 -0.98 15.99
N VAL A 139 2.61 -1.01 14.67
CA VAL A 139 1.51 -0.56 13.82
C VAL A 139 1.02 -1.76 13.03
N GLU A 140 -0.27 -2.03 13.12
CA GLU A 140 -0.98 -2.92 12.21
C GLU A 140 -1.75 -2.06 11.22
N LEU A 141 -1.48 -2.27 9.94
CA LEU A 141 -2.06 -1.48 8.87
C LEU A 141 -2.78 -2.39 7.88
N SER A 142 -3.98 -1.98 7.47
CA SER A 142 -4.71 -2.58 6.36
C SER A 142 -4.63 -1.65 5.16
N LEU A 143 -4.16 -2.16 4.04
CA LEU A 143 -4.01 -1.42 2.80
C LEU A 143 -4.66 -2.19 1.64
N SER A 144 -5.16 -1.43 0.65
CA SER A 144 -5.59 -2.00 -0.62
C SER A 144 -4.39 -2.01 -1.56
N LYS A 145 -3.87 -3.19 -1.89
CA LYS A 145 -2.69 -3.40 -2.73
C LYS A 145 -2.95 -4.38 -3.87
N LEU A 146 -2.33 -4.12 -5.02
CA LEU A 146 -2.30 -5.09 -6.11
C LEU A 146 -1.55 -6.35 -5.64
N PRO A 147 -2.14 -7.55 -5.83
CA PRO A 147 -1.43 -8.81 -5.70
C PRO A 147 -0.21 -8.86 -6.62
N ASP A 148 0.61 -9.91 -6.47
CA ASP A 148 1.73 -10.11 -7.37
C ASP A 148 1.25 -10.17 -8.83
N ARG A 149 1.82 -9.30 -9.65
CA ARG A 149 1.41 -9.10 -11.04
C ARG A 149 1.58 -10.38 -11.84
N LEU A 150 0.70 -10.60 -12.82
CA LEU A 150 0.84 -11.73 -13.72
C LEU A 150 2.12 -11.57 -14.54
N ASN A 151 3.02 -12.53 -14.41
CA ASN A 151 4.32 -12.55 -15.08
C ASN A 151 4.73 -14.00 -15.33
N THR A 152 5.89 -14.21 -15.95
CA THR A 152 6.42 -15.54 -16.31
C THR A 152 6.54 -16.52 -15.14
N SER A 153 6.54 -16.04 -13.89
CA SER A 153 6.73 -16.83 -12.67
C SER A 153 5.48 -16.91 -11.78
N THR A 154 4.39 -16.23 -12.14
CA THR A 154 3.13 -16.21 -11.38
C THR A 154 1.99 -16.81 -12.19
N THR A 155 1.14 -17.60 -11.53
CA THR A 155 0.02 -18.35 -12.12
C THR A 155 -1.33 -17.80 -11.69
#